data_AF-A0A120JW81-F1
#
_entry.id   AF-A0A120JW81-F1
#
_cell.length_a   1.000
_cell.length_b   1.000
_cell.length_c   1.000
_cell.angle_alpha   90.00
_cell.angle_beta   90.00
_cell.angle_gamma   90.00
#
_symmetry.space_group_name_H-M   'P 1'
#
loop_
_entity.id
_entity.type
_entity.pdbx_description
1 polymer ?
#
loop_
_entity_poly.entity_id
_entity_poly.type
_entity_poly.pdbx_seq_one_letter_code
_entity_poly.pdbx_strand_id
1 'polypeptide(L)'
;MTNAFAFDAKQFDTAQLESIFFAPARAFAALSVDFTEKLINTQLEATKAYADINLTQLRSLTEVKDAEGLKSYLEGQQQVVQDLTERLKGDAEKVVTLQQEFAQESQKLTESSIEQAKESAKETSETATKAVKEATPKAK
;
A
#
# COMPACT_ATOMS: atom_id res chain seq x y z
N MET A 1 53.17 20.26 7.49
CA MET A 1 52.41 19.04 7.78
C MET A 1 50.97 19.31 7.37
N THR A 2 50.58 18.81 6.20
CA THR A 2 49.27 19.05 5.60
C THR A 2 48.33 17.95 6.09
N ASN A 3 47.26 18.32 6.80
CA ASN A 3 46.23 17.39 7.26
C ASN A 3 45.50 16.80 6.04
N ALA A 4 45.96 15.66 5.55
CA ALA A 4 45.35 14.91 4.45
C ALA A 4 44.05 14.17 4.85
N PHE A 5 43.57 14.36 6.08
CA PHE A 5 42.42 13.64 6.64
C PHE A 5 41.49 14.56 7.45
N ALA A 6 41.27 15.80 7.00
CA ALA A 6 40.10 16.55 7.46
C ALA A 6 38.88 15.88 6.83
N PHE A 7 38.23 14.97 7.56
CA PHE A 7 36.92 14.44 7.19
C PHE A 7 35.93 15.61 7.23
N ASP A 8 35.65 16.18 6.06
CA ASP A 8 34.71 17.28 5.89
C ASP A 8 33.30 16.69 6.06
N ALA A 9 32.75 16.80 7.27
CA ALA A 9 31.43 16.25 7.62
C ALA A 9 30.29 16.80 6.74
N LYS A 10 30.54 17.88 5.99
CA LYS A 10 29.68 18.43 4.93
C LYS A 10 29.55 17.51 3.71
N GLN A 11 30.43 16.52 3.52
CA GLN A 11 30.30 15.50 2.47
C GLN A 11 29.20 14.47 2.76
N PHE A 12 28.76 14.32 4.02
CA PHE A 12 27.57 13.55 4.38
C PHE A 12 26.39 14.50 4.49
N ASP A 13 25.80 14.87 3.35
CA ASP A 13 24.55 15.61 3.36
C ASP A 13 23.42 14.68 3.82
N THR A 14 23.06 14.79 5.10
CA THR A 14 21.97 14.02 5.70
C THR A 14 20.65 14.20 4.96
N ALA A 15 20.46 15.32 4.24
CA ALA A 15 19.27 15.54 3.43
C ALA A 15 19.25 14.65 2.17
N GLN A 16 20.41 14.36 1.56
CA GLN A 16 20.51 13.41 0.44
C GLN A 16 20.29 11.97 0.88
N LEU A 17 20.81 11.60 2.06
CA LEU A 17 20.57 10.28 2.64
C LEU A 17 19.08 10.09 2.94
N GLU A 18 18.45 11.15 3.47
CA GLU A 18 17.02 11.19 3.72
C GLU A 18 16.19 11.06 2.43
N SER A 19 16.49 11.84 1.38
CA SER A 19 15.71 11.84 0.14
C SER A 19 15.90 10.59 -0.72
N ILE A 20 17.12 10.05 -0.82
CA ILE A 20 17.44 8.94 -1.72
C ILE A 20 17.14 7.57 -1.08
N PHE A 21 17.29 7.44 0.23
CA PHE A 21 17.20 6.14 0.91
C PHE A 21 16.01 6.06 1.87
N PHE A 22 15.91 6.97 2.85
CA PHE A 22 14.95 6.82 3.93
C PHE A 22 13.51 7.18 3.54
N ALA A 23 13.31 8.23 2.74
CA ALA A 23 11.98 8.63 2.30
C ALA A 23 11.30 7.55 1.42
N PRO A 24 11.95 6.99 0.38
CA PRO A 24 11.40 5.86 -0.38
C PRO A 24 11.10 4.64 0.49
N ALA A 25 12.00 4.29 1.43
CA ALA A 25 11.79 3.16 2.34
C ALA A 25 10.57 3.38 3.24
N ARG A 26 10.38 4.59 3.77
CA ARG A 26 9.21 4.96 4.58
C ARG A 26 7.92 4.91 3.77
N ALA A 27 7.94 5.43 2.55
CA ALA A 27 6.78 5.40 1.66
C ALA A 27 6.38 3.96 1.31
N PHE A 28 7.34 3.09 1.03
CA PHE A 28 7.08 1.67 0.77
C PHE A 28 6.54 0.94 2.01
N ALA A 29 7.09 1.24 3.19
CA ALA A 29 6.57 0.71 4.45
C ALA A 29 5.12 1.16 4.70
N ALA A 30 4.81 2.44 4.47
CA ALA A 30 3.45 2.96 4.59
C ALA A 30 2.49 2.28 3.60
N LEU A 31 2.90 2.10 2.34
CA LEU A 31 2.12 1.36 1.34
C LEU A 31 1.86 -0.09 1.77
N SER A 32 2.86 -0.77 2.35
CA SER A 32 2.73 -2.13 2.84
C SER A 32 1.76 -2.23 4.03
N VAL A 33 1.79 -1.25 4.92
CA VAL A 33 0.84 -1.15 6.04
C VAL A 33 -0.58 -0.90 5.53
N ASP A 34 -0.79 0.04 4.60
CA ASP A 34 -2.11 0.31 4.00
C ASP A 34 -2.69 -0.95 3.32
N PHE A 35 -1.87 -1.64 2.51
CA PHE A 35 -2.29 -2.89 1.88
C PHE A 35 -2.67 -3.96 2.90
N THR A 36 -1.90 -4.09 3.98
CA THR A 36 -2.19 -5.05 5.06
C THR A 36 -3.47 -4.69 5.80
N GLU A 37 -3.69 -3.41 6.11
CA GLU A 37 -4.90 -2.92 6.76
C GLU A 37 -6.14 -3.22 5.90
N LYS A 38 -6.07 -2.92 4.59
CA LYS A 38 -7.16 -3.22 3.64
C LYS A 38 -7.44 -4.72 3.52
N LEU A 39 -6.41 -5.57 3.51
CA LEU A 39 -6.58 -7.03 3.51
C LEU A 39 -7.26 -7.52 4.79
N ILE A 40 -6.85 -7.04 5.96
CA ILE A 40 -7.45 -7.42 7.25
C ILE A 40 -8.92 -6.98 7.28
N ASN A 41 -9.22 -5.75 6.85
CA ASN A 41 -10.59 -5.25 6.76
C ASN A 41 -11.44 -6.09 5.82
N THR A 42 -10.91 -6.50 4.67
CA THR A 42 -11.60 -7.39 3.72
C THR A 42 -11.93 -8.75 4.37
N GLN A 43 -10.97 -9.34 5.11
CA GLN A 43 -11.18 -10.62 5.79
C GLN A 43 -12.20 -10.53 6.93
N LEU A 44 -12.18 -9.43 7.70
CA LEU A 44 -13.16 -9.17 8.75
C LEU A 44 -14.57 -8.96 8.17
N GLU A 45 -14.68 -8.21 7.07
CA GLU A 45 -15.95 -7.96 6.40
C GLU A 45 -16.55 -9.26 5.85
N ALA A 46 -15.74 -10.10 5.20
CA ALA A 46 -16.15 -11.42 4.73
C ALA A 46 -16.64 -12.29 5.89
N THR A 47 -15.85 -12.37 6.98
CA THR A 47 -16.21 -13.14 8.18
C THR A 47 -17.55 -12.70 8.77
N LYS A 48 -17.74 -11.38 8.92
CA LYS A 48 -19.00 -10.82 9.42
C LYS A 48 -20.18 -11.20 8.52
N ALA A 49 -20.01 -11.06 7.21
CA ALA A 49 -21.09 -11.38 6.27
C ALA A 49 -21.46 -12.87 6.29
N TYR A 50 -20.49 -13.77 6.32
CA TYR A 50 -20.78 -15.20 6.43
C TYR A 50 -21.48 -15.55 7.76
N ALA A 51 -21.08 -14.92 8.87
CA ALA A 51 -21.76 -15.07 10.15
C ALA A 51 -23.21 -14.55 10.09
N ASP A 52 -23.43 -13.39 9.48
CA ASP A 52 -24.77 -12.79 9.33
C ASP A 52 -25.69 -13.69 8.47
N ILE A 53 -25.18 -14.26 7.38
CA ILE A 53 -25.92 -15.23 6.56
C ILE A 53 -26.32 -16.44 7.41
N ASN A 54 -25.38 -17.05 8.12
CA ASN A 54 -25.66 -18.22 8.96
C ASN A 54 -26.66 -17.92 10.07
N LEU A 55 -26.55 -16.78 10.75
CA LEU A 55 -27.50 -16.38 11.80
C LEU A 55 -28.89 -16.11 11.23
N THR A 56 -28.97 -15.53 10.03
CA THR A 56 -30.24 -15.32 9.33
C THR A 56 -30.90 -16.64 8.97
N GLN A 57 -30.12 -17.60 8.47
CA GLN A 57 -30.59 -18.95 8.15
C GLN A 57 -31.06 -19.70 9.39
N LEU A 58 -30.33 -19.61 10.50
CA LEU A 58 -30.74 -20.21 11.77
C LEU A 58 -32.05 -19.60 12.29
N ARG A 59 -32.22 -18.28 12.23
CA ARG A 59 -33.49 -17.62 12.61
C ARG A 59 -34.64 -18.09 11.72
N SER A 60 -34.45 -18.08 10.40
CA SER A 60 -35.44 -18.58 9.44
C SER A 60 -35.84 -20.03 9.73
N LEU A 61 -34.86 -20.89 10.07
CA LEU A 61 -35.13 -22.27 10.45
C LEU A 61 -35.97 -22.37 11.74
N THR A 62 -35.75 -21.51 12.74
CA THR A 62 -36.57 -21.51 13.97
C THR A 62 -38.01 -21.08 13.75
N GLU A 63 -38.33 -20.43 12.63
CA GLU A 63 -39.68 -20.02 12.26
C GLU A 63 -40.47 -21.15 11.59
N VAL A 64 -39.81 -22.24 11.18
CA VAL A 64 -40.45 -23.42 10.58
C VAL A 64 -41.26 -24.19 11.62
N LYS A 65 -42.58 -24.25 11.42
CA LYS A 65 -43.53 -24.91 12.35
C LYS A 65 -44.15 -26.19 11.80
N ASP A 66 -44.10 -26.37 10.48
CA ASP A 66 -44.76 -27.46 9.77
C ASP A 66 -44.08 -27.74 8.41
N ALA A 67 -44.64 -28.69 7.67
CA ALA A 67 -44.11 -29.11 6.37
C ALA A 67 -44.18 -28.01 5.29
N GLU A 68 -45.13 -27.07 5.39
CA GLU A 68 -45.26 -25.97 4.44
C GLU A 68 -44.19 -24.90 4.72
N GLY A 69 -43.96 -24.57 5.99
CA GLY A 69 -42.83 -23.74 6.40
C GLY A 69 -41.47 -24.33 6.00
N LEU A 70 -41.30 -25.66 6.10
CA LEU A 70 -40.07 -26.33 5.65
C LEU A 70 -39.90 -26.21 4.13
N LYS A 71 -40.98 -26.37 3.37
CA LYS A 71 -40.97 -26.18 1.91
C LYS A 71 -40.56 -24.75 1.54
N SER A 72 -41.17 -23.73 2.18
CA SER A 72 -40.80 -22.33 1.95
C SER A 72 -39.36 -22.02 2.34
N TYR A 73 -38.85 -22.58 3.44
CA TYR A 73 -37.45 -22.47 3.83
C TYR A 73 -36.50 -23.04 2.76
N LEU A 74 -36.83 -24.21 2.19
CA LEU A 74 -36.06 -24.84 1.13
C LEU A 74 -36.09 -24.04 -0.18
N GLU A 75 -37.24 -23.46 -0.53
CA GLU A 75 -37.37 -22.55 -1.68
C GLU A 75 -36.50 -21.29 -1.48
N GLY A 76 -36.42 -20.77 -0.24
CA GLY A 76 -35.56 -19.65 0.11
C GLY A 76 -34.06 -19.94 0.08
N GLN A 77 -33.63 -21.21 0.15
CA GLN A 77 -32.20 -21.56 0.07
C GLN A 77 -31.56 -21.17 -1.26
N GLN A 78 -32.32 -21.12 -2.35
CA GLN A 78 -31.77 -20.74 -3.65
C GLN A 78 -31.27 -19.29 -3.66
N GLN A 79 -31.98 -18.39 -2.96
CA GLN A 79 -31.54 -17.00 -2.79
C GLN A 79 -30.25 -16.93 -1.97
N VAL A 80 -30.16 -17.71 -0.89
CA VAL A 80 -28.96 -17.74 -0.03
C VAL A 80 -27.74 -18.22 -0.81
N VAL A 81 -27.91 -19.20 -1.70
CA VAL A 81 -26.83 -19.67 -2.59
C VAL A 81 -26.41 -18.58 -3.57
N GLN A 82 -27.36 -17.81 -4.14
CA GLN A 82 -27.04 -16.66 -4.98
C GLN A 82 -26.25 -15.61 -4.20
N ASP A 83 -26.73 -15.21 -3.03
CA ASP A 83 -26.09 -14.21 -2.17
C ASP A 83 -24.67 -14.63 -1.79
N LEU A 84 -24.45 -15.91 -1.44
CA LEU A 84 -23.13 -16.47 -1.15
C LEU A 84 -22.21 -16.43 -2.37
N THR A 85 -22.74 -16.72 -3.55
CA THR A 85 -21.96 -16.73 -4.81
C THR A 85 -21.55 -15.32 -5.21
N GLU A 86 -22.48 -14.37 -5.15
CA GLU A 86 -22.21 -12.95 -5.42
C GLU A 86 -21.20 -12.38 -4.42
N ARG A 87 -21.35 -12.72 -3.14
CA ARG A 87 -20.41 -12.34 -2.08
C ARG A 87 -19.02 -12.89 -2.35
N LEU A 88 -18.91 -14.19 -2.63
CA LEU A 88 -17.63 -14.84 -2.91
C LEU A 88 -16.93 -14.19 -4.11
N LYS A 89 -17.69 -13.89 -5.17
CA LYS A 89 -17.16 -13.18 -6.34
C LYS A 89 -16.68 -11.78 -5.96
N GLY A 90 -17.48 -11.01 -5.23
CA GLY A 90 -17.12 -9.67 -4.80
C GLY A 90 -15.87 -9.64 -3.90
N ASP A 91 -15.74 -10.61 -2.99
CA ASP A 91 -14.57 -10.73 -2.12
C ASP A 91 -13.30 -11.09 -2.93
N ALA A 92 -13.42 -11.96 -3.94
CA ALA A 92 -12.34 -12.26 -4.86
C ALA A 92 -11.92 -11.03 -5.69
N GLU A 93 -12.89 -10.28 -6.21
CA GLU A 93 -12.65 -9.03 -6.94
C GLU A 93 -11.94 -8.01 -6.06
N LYS A 94 -12.37 -7.82 -4.80
CA LYS A 94 -11.70 -6.93 -3.83
C LYS A 94 -10.23 -7.30 -3.64
N VAL A 95 -9.92 -8.59 -3.41
CA VAL A 95 -8.54 -9.04 -3.22
C VAL A 95 -7.69 -8.76 -4.47
N VAL A 96 -8.23 -9.03 -5.66
CA VAL A 96 -7.53 -8.74 -6.93
C VAL A 96 -7.28 -7.24 -7.08
N THR A 97 -8.27 -6.40 -6.80
CA THR A 97 -8.13 -4.94 -6.84
C THR A 97 -7.05 -4.46 -5.87
N LEU A 98 -7.04 -4.94 -4.63
CA LEU A 98 -6.01 -4.57 -3.65
C LEU A 98 -4.61 -4.94 -4.14
N GLN A 99 -4.46 -6.12 -4.77
CA GLN A 99 -3.17 -6.54 -5.30
C GLN A 99 -2.70 -5.68 -6.47
N GLN A 100 -3.63 -5.28 -7.34
CA GLN A 100 -3.38 -4.37 -8.47
C GLN A 100 -3.00 -2.97 -7.97
N GLU A 101 -3.73 -2.43 -6.98
CA GLU A 101 -3.42 -1.14 -6.35
C GLU A 101 -2.00 -1.16 -5.76
N PHE A 102 -1.65 -2.18 -4.98
CA PHE A 102 -0.32 -2.29 -4.38
C PHE A 102 0.79 -2.32 -5.44
N ALA A 103 0.59 -3.06 -6.54
CA ALA A 103 1.54 -3.10 -7.65
C ALA A 103 1.68 -1.74 -8.36
N GLN A 104 0.55 -1.07 -8.66
CA GLN A 104 0.56 0.25 -9.30
C GLN A 104 1.22 1.31 -8.43
N GLU A 105 0.88 1.37 -7.14
CA GLU A 105 1.47 2.35 -6.22
C GLU A 105 2.97 2.06 -5.96
N SER A 106 3.38 0.80 -5.94
CA SER A 106 4.80 0.43 -5.86
C SER A 106 5.60 0.89 -7.08
N GLN A 107 5.02 0.77 -8.28
CA GLN A 107 5.63 1.27 -9.52
C GLN A 107 5.77 2.79 -9.49
N LYS A 108 4.69 3.52 -9.14
CA LYS A 108 4.72 4.99 -8.99
C LYS A 108 5.76 5.44 -7.97
N LEU A 109 5.85 4.76 -6.83
CA LEU A 109 6.85 5.09 -5.82
C LEU A 109 8.28 4.90 -6.35
N THR A 110 8.52 3.84 -7.11
CA THR A 110 9.82 3.59 -7.75
C THR A 110 10.17 4.67 -8.76
N GLU A 111 9.23 5.02 -9.64
CA GLU A 111 9.39 6.10 -10.63
C GLU A 111 9.68 7.44 -9.94
N SER A 112 8.91 7.78 -8.92
CA SER A 112 9.11 9.02 -8.15
C SER A 112 10.46 9.05 -7.43
N SER A 113 10.92 7.91 -6.91
CA SER A 113 12.22 7.82 -6.24
C SER A 113 13.38 8.01 -7.23
N ILE A 114 13.25 7.45 -8.44
CA ILE A 114 14.23 7.63 -9.52
C ILE A 114 14.31 9.12 -9.93
N GLU A 115 13.18 9.80 -10.08
CA GLU A 115 13.18 11.22 -10.43
C GLU A 115 13.77 12.10 -9.32
N GLN A 116 13.44 11.84 -8.05
CA GLN A 116 14.06 12.55 -6.92
C GLN A 116 15.57 12.33 -6.85
N ALA A 117 16.05 11.11 -7.14
CA ALA A 117 17.49 10.83 -7.17
C ALA A 117 18.19 11.57 -8.31
N LYS A 118 17.57 11.65 -9.50
CA LYS A 118 18.10 12.44 -10.63
C LYS A 118 18.17 13.93 -10.32
N GLU A 119 17.13 14.48 -9.69
CA GLU A 119 17.07 15.88 -9.28
C GLU A 119 18.16 16.19 -8.24
N SER A 120 18.29 15.35 -7.21
CA SER A 120 19.35 15.47 -6.19
C SER A 120 20.76 15.41 -6.79
N ALA A 121 20.98 14.52 -7.77
CA ALA A 121 22.26 14.42 -8.49
C ALA A 121 22.56 15.68 -9.33
N LYS A 122 21.54 16.28 -9.95
CA LYS A 122 21.66 17.52 -10.72
C LYS A 122 22.00 18.70 -9.79
N GLU A 123 21.30 18.86 -8.68
CA GLU A 123 21.57 19.91 -7.68
C GLU A 123 23.00 19.80 -7.11
N THR A 124 23.46 18.58 -6.85
CA THR A 124 24.84 18.34 -6.39
C THR A 124 25.86 18.77 -7.43
N SER A 125 25.63 18.42 -8.70
CA SER A 125 26.50 18.82 -9.82
C SER A 125 26.55 20.34 -10.01
N GLU A 126 25.40 21.01 -9.92
CA GLU A 126 25.32 22.48 -10.03
C GLU A 126 26.03 23.17 -8.87
N THR A 127 25.84 22.67 -7.65
CA THR A 127 26.48 23.20 -6.43
C THR A 127 28.00 23.02 -6.48
N ALA A 128 28.48 21.84 -6.90
CA ALA A 128 29.91 21.57 -7.09
C ALA A 128 30.53 22.49 -8.17
N THR A 129 29.81 22.71 -9.28
CA THR A 129 30.26 23.61 -10.36
C THR A 129 30.34 25.07 -9.88
N LYS A 130 29.41 25.50 -9.04
CA LYS A 130 29.40 26.85 -8.43
C LYS A 130 30.56 27.03 -7.45
N ALA A 131 30.78 26.05 -6.57
CA ALA A 131 31.88 26.06 -5.60
C ALA A 131 33.26 26.11 -6.29
N VAL A 132 33.45 25.38 -7.39
CA VAL A 132 34.69 25.43 -8.20
C VAL A 132 34.91 26.82 -8.83
N LYS A 133 33.84 27.47 -9.33
CA LYS A 133 33.93 28.82 -9.92
C LYS A 133 34.22 29.90 -8.87
N GLU A 134 33.68 29.79 -7.66
CA GLU A 134 33.93 30.73 -6.56
C GLU A 134 35.31 30.53 -5.91
N ALA A 135 35.83 29.29 -5.88
CA ALA A 135 37.14 28.97 -5.31
C ALA A 135 38.33 29.24 -6.25
N THR A 136 38.10 29.58 -7.52
CA THR A 136 39.18 29.98 -8.43
C THR A 136 39.65 31.39 -8.06
N PRO A 137 40.89 31.59 -7.56
CA PRO A 137 41.36 32.93 -7.23
C PRO A 137 41.42 33.77 -8.50
N LYS A 138 40.89 35.00 -8.46
CA LYS A 138 41.12 35.99 -9.52
C LYS A 138 42.63 36.19 -9.63
N ALA A 139 43.24 35.56 -10.62
CA ALA A 139 44.62 35.83 -11.02
C ALA A 139 44.68 37.32 -11.39
N LYS A 140 45.42 38.09 -10.59
CA LYS A 140 45.75 39.48 -10.86
C LYS A 140 47.24 39.65 -10.67
#